data_AF-A0A4V2ZDG9-F1
#
_entry.id   AF-A0A4V2ZDG9-F1
#
_cell.length_a   1.000
_cell.length_b   1.000
_cell.length_c   1.000
_cell.angle_alpha   90.00
_cell.angle_beta   90.00
_cell.angle_gamma   90.00
#
_symmetry.space_group_name_H-M   'P 1'
#
loop_
_entity.id
_entity.type
_entity.pdbx_description
1 polymer ?
#
loop_
_entity_poly.entity_id
_entity_poly.type
_entity_poly.pdbx_seq_one_letter_code
_entity_poly.pdbx_strand_id
1 'polypeptide(L)'
;MSALRSLWPLLIRAGAFGALHGGHPGDPQLGLTVPVRTAAELREALAALGQAELRATLLIPPALARQVPQDIHAAAQAGHEVAGWGSATDLPLLEATAGQAVTAWGLEENTLTRPALTRLAAWGVRPLPLPSPTPEPGLTLRVPSGELAQVLPRLRRLGYRPVPVRELPELRPATPRDLGLHLYRRLVDDRFERAHGVLPLTERADAVMRVATRPAPPALPFPPGTPAAELHLHSPRLVGLARRSPLTGYRAYQRSLRDVACALRERPELQDAQVVFAITLFHRPLEQSGFTLLPLPPHQAQVYGLGFRLMRLVYGTTGAPSETQPRLAWMAREAFLARHG
;
A
#
# COMPACT_ATOMS: atom_id res chain seq x y z
N MET A 1 8.00 -16.16 28.16
CA MET A 1 6.79 -15.41 27.72
C MET A 1 7.05 -14.30 26.69
N SER A 2 8.31 -13.89 26.42
CA SER A 2 8.66 -12.85 25.44
C SER A 2 8.54 -13.31 23.97
N ALA A 3 8.99 -14.53 23.63
CA ALA A 3 9.03 -15.01 22.24
C ALA A 3 7.64 -15.17 21.58
N LEU A 4 6.61 -15.55 22.34
CA LEU A 4 5.24 -15.73 21.81
C LEU A 4 4.56 -14.40 21.45
N ARG A 5 4.93 -13.28 22.10
CA ARG A 5 4.40 -11.95 21.74
C ARG A 5 4.83 -11.53 20.34
N SER A 6 6.01 -11.96 19.90
CA SER A 6 6.56 -11.70 18.57
C SER A 6 5.75 -12.38 17.44
N LEU A 7 5.02 -13.46 17.74
CA LEU A 7 4.30 -14.24 16.74
C LEU A 7 2.87 -13.76 16.48
N TRP A 8 2.26 -13.03 17.41
CA TRP A 8 0.87 -12.58 17.24
C TRP A 8 0.64 -11.68 16.01
N PRO A 9 1.53 -10.73 15.67
CA PRO A 9 1.39 -9.98 14.42
C PRO A 9 1.33 -10.90 13.19
N LEU A 10 2.11 -12.00 13.16
CA LEU A 10 2.11 -12.96 12.06
C LEU A 10 0.80 -13.76 12.03
N LEU A 11 0.31 -14.20 13.18
CA LEU A 11 -0.96 -14.94 13.29
C LEU A 11 -2.15 -14.07 12.88
N ILE A 12 -2.17 -12.80 13.26
CA ILE A 12 -3.19 -11.83 12.82
C ILE A 12 -3.15 -11.66 11.30
N ARG A 13 -1.96 -11.51 10.72
CA ARG A 13 -1.80 -11.45 9.25
C ARG A 13 -2.25 -12.73 8.54
N ALA A 14 -2.22 -13.88 9.23
CA ALA A 14 -2.74 -15.15 8.73
C ALA A 14 -4.25 -15.34 8.93
N GLY A 15 -4.96 -14.38 9.54
CA GLY A 15 -6.41 -14.46 9.79
C GLY A 15 -6.82 -15.08 11.11
N ALA A 16 -5.90 -15.27 12.05
CA ALA A 16 -6.26 -15.73 13.38
C ALA A 16 -7.34 -14.82 13.99
N PHE A 17 -8.33 -15.43 14.65
CA PHE A 17 -9.46 -14.72 15.28
C PHE A 17 -10.33 -13.91 14.30
N GLY A 18 -10.33 -14.28 13.01
CA GLY A 18 -11.12 -13.58 11.99
C GLY A 18 -10.60 -12.17 11.69
N ALA A 19 -9.32 -11.90 12.01
CA ALA A 19 -8.69 -10.62 11.73
C ALA A 19 -8.89 -10.19 10.27
N LEU A 20 -9.08 -8.89 10.07
CA LEU A 20 -9.33 -8.33 8.76
C LEU A 20 -8.01 -8.15 7.98
N HIS A 21 -8.10 -8.36 6.67
CA HIS A 21 -7.08 -7.96 5.71
C HIS A 21 -7.53 -6.68 5.01
N GLY A 22 -6.56 -5.87 4.58
CA GLY A 22 -6.84 -4.73 3.70
C GLY A 22 -7.55 -5.16 2.41
N GLY A 23 -7.98 -4.20 1.63
CA GLY A 23 -8.78 -4.42 0.44
C GLY A 23 -8.04 -4.13 -0.85
N HIS A 24 -8.77 -3.64 -1.85
CA HIS A 24 -8.32 -3.69 -3.24
C HIS A 24 -7.13 -2.75 -3.53
N PRO A 25 -5.97 -3.26 -4.00
CA PRO A 25 -4.75 -2.46 -4.19
C PRO A 25 -4.78 -1.55 -5.43
N GLY A 26 -5.86 -1.59 -6.21
CA GLY A 26 -6.06 -0.75 -7.40
C GLY A 26 -7.00 0.43 -7.18
N ASP A 27 -7.65 0.53 -6.02
CA ASP A 27 -8.54 1.64 -5.71
C ASP A 27 -7.84 2.71 -4.89
N PRO A 28 -8.07 4.00 -5.16
CA PRO A 28 -7.41 5.08 -4.43
C PRO A 28 -7.81 5.14 -2.94
N GLN A 29 -8.75 4.31 -2.52
CA GLN A 29 -9.23 4.26 -1.14
C GLN A 29 -8.18 3.66 -0.21
N LEU A 30 -8.03 4.29 0.95
CA LEU A 30 -7.24 3.76 2.06
C LEU A 30 -8.07 3.87 3.34
N GLY A 31 -7.86 2.94 4.26
CA GLY A 31 -8.62 2.88 5.52
C GLY A 31 -7.96 3.79 6.54
N LEU A 32 -8.59 4.92 6.87
CA LEU A 32 -8.04 5.86 7.83
C LEU A 32 -8.49 5.49 9.24
N THR A 33 -7.52 5.21 10.11
CA THR A 33 -7.74 4.96 11.54
C THR A 33 -7.13 6.08 12.37
N VAL A 34 -7.90 6.62 13.31
CA VAL A 34 -7.48 7.71 14.20
C VAL A 34 -7.56 7.23 15.64
N PRO A 35 -6.42 7.03 16.33
CA PRO A 35 -6.41 6.73 17.75
C PRO A 35 -6.85 7.95 18.55
N VAL A 36 -7.77 7.75 19.50
CA VAL A 36 -8.29 8.83 20.35
C VAL A 36 -8.34 8.34 21.80
N ARG A 37 -7.43 8.85 22.63
CA ARG A 37 -7.30 8.51 24.07
C ARG A 37 -8.07 9.45 24.97
N THR A 38 -8.26 10.70 24.53
CA THR A 38 -8.83 11.76 25.38
C THR A 38 -9.96 12.51 24.67
N ALA A 39 -10.78 13.21 25.44
CA ALA A 39 -11.84 14.07 24.89
C ALA A 39 -11.27 15.23 24.03
N ALA A 40 -10.07 15.72 24.36
CA ALA A 40 -9.39 16.74 23.58
C ALA A 40 -8.97 16.21 22.20
N GLU A 41 -8.36 15.03 22.15
CA GLU A 41 -8.01 14.34 20.89
C GLU A 41 -9.25 14.05 20.05
N LEU A 42 -10.39 13.71 20.67
CA LEU A 42 -11.65 13.48 19.94
C LEU A 42 -12.10 14.76 19.25
N ARG A 43 -12.17 15.88 19.98
CA ARG A 43 -12.58 17.17 19.42
C ARG A 43 -11.63 17.64 18.32
N GLU A 44 -10.32 17.51 18.53
CA GLU A 44 -9.31 17.83 17.54
C GLU A 44 -9.48 16.99 16.26
N ALA A 45 -9.65 15.67 16.40
CA ALA A 45 -9.85 14.77 15.27
C ALA A 45 -11.12 15.12 14.48
N LEU A 46 -12.24 15.35 15.18
CA LEU A 46 -13.51 15.70 14.54
C LEU A 46 -13.45 17.05 13.83
N ALA A 47 -12.76 18.04 14.40
CA ALA A 47 -12.56 19.33 13.75
C ALA A 47 -11.75 19.19 12.45
N ALA A 48 -10.63 18.46 12.48
CA ALA A 48 -9.80 18.24 11.29
C ALA A 48 -10.52 17.41 10.21
N LEU A 49 -11.26 16.37 10.60
CA LEU A 49 -12.03 15.53 9.69
C LEU A 49 -13.21 16.30 9.08
N GLY A 50 -13.91 17.10 9.88
CA GLY A 50 -15.01 17.96 9.44
C GLY A 50 -14.53 19.02 8.43
N GLN A 51 -13.41 19.69 8.70
CA GLN A 51 -12.80 20.65 7.77
C GLN A 51 -12.39 20.00 6.44
N ALA A 52 -11.96 18.74 6.47
CA ALA A 52 -11.59 18.00 5.27
C ALA A 52 -12.80 17.35 4.56
N GLU A 53 -14.00 17.41 5.15
CA GLU A 53 -15.21 16.70 4.71
C GLU A 53 -14.97 15.18 4.56
N LEU A 54 -14.21 14.59 5.49
CA LEU A 54 -13.81 13.19 5.46
C LEU A 54 -14.34 12.41 6.66
N ARG A 55 -14.54 11.11 6.43
CA ARG A 55 -14.93 10.14 7.45
C ARG A 55 -13.76 9.18 7.70
N ALA A 56 -13.71 8.64 8.91
CA ALA A 56 -12.61 7.79 9.37
C ALA A 56 -13.12 6.77 10.39
N THR A 57 -12.28 5.80 10.72
CA THR A 57 -12.48 4.90 11.86
C THR A 57 -11.81 5.48 13.09
N LEU A 58 -12.61 5.91 14.07
CA LEU A 58 -12.13 6.41 15.36
C LEU A 58 -11.87 5.20 16.27
N LEU A 59 -10.64 5.06 16.75
CA LEU A 59 -10.24 4.00 17.67
C LEU A 59 -10.43 4.51 19.10
N ILE A 60 -11.54 4.12 19.73
CA ILE A 60 -11.99 4.63 21.01
C ILE A 60 -11.79 3.58 22.12
N PRO A 61 -11.07 3.90 23.21
CA PRO A 61 -11.03 3.02 24.37
C PRO A 61 -12.34 3.12 25.15
N PRO A 62 -12.86 2.02 25.73
CA PRO A 62 -14.12 2.04 26.49
C PRO A 62 -14.15 3.02 27.67
N ALA A 63 -12.98 3.31 28.26
CA ALA A 63 -12.86 4.31 29.32
C ALA A 63 -13.26 5.73 28.84
N LEU A 64 -12.96 6.08 27.59
CA LEU A 64 -13.35 7.36 27.01
C LEU A 64 -14.87 7.42 26.73
N ALA A 65 -15.48 6.28 26.36
CA ALA A 65 -16.92 6.18 26.18
C ALA A 65 -17.73 6.55 27.42
N ARG A 66 -17.19 6.29 28.63
CA ARG A 66 -17.82 6.75 29.89
C ARG A 66 -17.74 8.26 30.09
N GLN A 67 -16.67 8.89 29.61
CA GLN A 67 -16.38 10.29 29.88
C GLN A 67 -17.13 11.23 28.94
N VAL A 68 -17.21 10.88 27.66
CA VAL A 68 -17.78 11.73 26.61
C VAL A 68 -18.77 10.98 25.72
N PRO A 69 -19.85 10.41 26.29
CA PRO A 69 -20.74 9.56 25.53
C PRO A 69 -21.47 10.30 24.40
N GLN A 70 -21.84 11.56 24.65
CA GLN A 70 -22.53 12.40 23.66
C GLN A 70 -21.63 12.74 22.47
N ASP A 71 -20.36 13.04 22.71
CA ASP A 71 -19.40 13.38 21.63
C ASP A 71 -19.15 12.17 20.72
N ILE A 72 -19.04 10.97 21.30
CA ILE A 72 -18.86 9.72 20.53
C ILE A 72 -20.13 9.39 19.73
N HIS A 73 -21.31 9.60 20.31
CA HIS A 73 -22.58 9.45 19.59
C HIS A 73 -22.67 10.42 18.40
N ALA A 74 -22.34 11.70 18.62
CA ALA A 74 -22.32 12.72 17.57
C ALA A 74 -21.32 12.37 16.45
N ALA A 75 -20.14 11.88 16.80
CA ALA A 75 -19.16 11.40 15.82
C ALA A 75 -19.73 10.26 14.96
N ALA A 76 -20.40 9.28 15.57
CA ALA A 76 -21.05 8.21 14.84
C ALA A 76 -22.17 8.71 13.92
N GLN A 77 -23.00 9.65 14.39
CA GLN A 77 -24.06 10.30 13.60
C GLN A 77 -23.49 11.09 12.40
N ALA A 78 -22.30 11.68 12.54
CA ALA A 78 -21.57 12.32 11.44
C ALA A 78 -20.98 11.32 10.42
N GLY A 79 -21.23 10.02 10.61
CA GLY A 79 -20.85 8.95 9.69
C GLY A 79 -19.47 8.35 9.93
N HIS A 80 -18.79 8.71 11.03
CA HIS A 80 -17.55 8.05 11.43
C HIS A 80 -17.83 6.61 11.90
N GLU A 81 -16.91 5.70 11.58
CA GLU A 81 -16.92 4.36 12.17
C GLU A 81 -16.30 4.44 13.56
N VAL A 82 -16.96 3.89 14.57
CA VAL A 82 -16.38 3.72 15.91
C VAL A 82 -15.90 2.29 16.06
N ALA A 83 -14.60 2.13 16.32
CA ALA A 83 -13.98 0.85 16.62
C ALA A 83 -13.38 0.89 18.03
N GLY A 84 -13.34 -0.25 18.71
CA GLY A 84 -12.72 -0.33 20.03
C GLY A 84 -11.19 -0.26 19.95
N TRP A 85 -10.55 0.20 21.03
CA TRP A 85 -9.09 0.31 21.11
C TRP A 85 -8.53 -0.05 22.47
N GLY A 86 -7.32 -0.61 22.47
CA GLY A 86 -6.63 -1.03 23.69
C GLY A 86 -7.28 -2.27 24.31
N SER A 87 -7.51 -2.24 25.62
CA SER A 87 -8.08 -3.36 26.37
C SER A 87 -9.48 -3.72 25.89
N ALA A 88 -9.66 -4.97 25.43
CA ALA A 88 -10.94 -5.53 25.01
C ALA A 88 -11.88 -5.74 26.22
N THR A 89 -12.51 -4.66 26.67
CA THR A 89 -13.50 -4.63 27.77
C THR A 89 -14.70 -3.79 27.36
N ASP A 90 -15.83 -3.95 28.07
CA ASP A 90 -16.98 -3.04 28.00
C ASP A 90 -17.50 -2.73 26.59
N LEU A 91 -17.50 -3.72 25.69
CA LEU A 91 -18.04 -3.60 24.33
C LEU A 91 -19.49 -3.07 24.32
N PRO A 92 -20.44 -3.57 25.15
CA PRO A 92 -21.81 -3.08 25.13
C PRO A 92 -21.94 -1.59 25.45
N LEU A 93 -21.08 -1.07 26.33
CA LEU A 93 -21.04 0.36 26.63
C LEU A 93 -20.63 1.16 25.39
N LEU A 94 -19.57 0.71 24.69
CA LEU A 94 -19.08 1.40 23.51
C LEU A 94 -20.12 1.39 22.39
N GLU A 95 -20.82 0.26 22.17
CA GLU A 95 -21.90 0.15 21.20
C GLU A 95 -23.09 1.06 21.55
N ALA A 96 -23.54 1.04 22.80
CA ALA A 96 -24.63 1.89 23.27
C ALA A 96 -24.29 3.38 23.12
N THR A 97 -23.04 3.75 23.44
CA THR A 97 -22.55 5.12 23.32
C THR A 97 -22.45 5.55 21.86
N ALA A 98 -21.86 4.72 21.01
CA ALA A 98 -21.69 5.02 19.60
C ALA A 98 -23.03 4.97 18.83
N GLY A 99 -24.07 4.34 19.37
CA GLY A 99 -25.33 4.11 18.66
C GLY A 99 -25.15 3.24 17.40
N GLN A 100 -24.06 2.47 17.32
CA GLN A 100 -23.75 1.56 16.22
C GLN A 100 -23.04 0.31 16.75
N ALA A 101 -23.17 -0.80 16.04
CA ALA A 101 -22.46 -2.02 16.34
C ALA A 101 -20.94 -1.83 16.15
N VAL A 102 -20.15 -2.29 17.12
CA VAL A 102 -18.68 -2.19 17.07
C VAL A 102 -18.15 -3.54 16.58
N THR A 103 -17.89 -3.63 15.29
CA THR A 103 -17.49 -4.88 14.63
C THR A 103 -15.98 -5.04 14.49
N ALA A 104 -15.23 -3.97 14.76
CA ALA A 104 -13.78 -3.94 14.61
C ALA A 104 -13.07 -3.43 15.86
N TRP A 105 -11.85 -3.93 16.10
CA TRP A 105 -11.01 -3.51 17.23
C TRP A 105 -9.58 -3.22 16.77
N GLY A 106 -9.08 -2.04 17.08
CA GLY A 106 -7.67 -1.69 16.93
C GLY A 106 -6.86 -2.27 18.09
N LEU A 107 -5.79 -3.01 17.77
CA LEU A 107 -4.82 -3.44 18.77
C LEU A 107 -3.45 -2.83 18.44
N GLU A 108 -2.71 -2.47 19.47
CA GLU A 108 -1.29 -2.19 19.38
C GLU A 108 -0.51 -3.51 19.49
N GLU A 109 0.68 -3.60 18.89
CA GLU A 109 1.47 -4.85 18.85
C GLU A 109 1.77 -5.41 20.25
N ASN A 110 2.05 -4.53 21.21
CA ASN A 110 2.26 -4.86 22.63
C ASN A 110 0.99 -5.41 23.33
N THR A 111 -0.21 -5.12 22.81
CA THR A 111 -1.51 -5.54 23.36
C THR A 111 -2.06 -6.81 22.68
N LEU A 112 -1.41 -7.29 21.60
CA LEU A 112 -1.76 -8.54 20.95
C LEU A 112 -1.46 -9.72 21.89
N THR A 113 -2.49 -10.21 22.57
CA THR A 113 -2.40 -11.36 23.47
C THR A 113 -3.55 -12.32 23.20
N ARG A 114 -3.32 -13.63 23.37
CA ARG A 114 -4.35 -14.65 23.18
C ARG A 114 -5.66 -14.34 23.94
N PRO A 115 -5.65 -13.96 25.24
CA PRO A 115 -6.88 -13.70 25.96
C PRO A 115 -7.70 -12.54 25.36
N ALA A 116 -7.03 -11.45 24.96
CA ALA A 116 -7.70 -10.32 24.31
C ALA A 116 -8.32 -10.75 22.97
N LEU A 117 -7.56 -11.48 22.15
CA LEU A 117 -8.01 -11.93 20.84
C LEU A 117 -9.15 -12.95 20.91
N THR A 118 -9.08 -13.92 21.83
CA THR A 118 -10.17 -14.88 22.07
C THR A 118 -11.44 -14.19 22.54
N ARG A 119 -11.32 -13.16 23.39
CA ARG A 119 -12.47 -12.39 23.87
C ARG A 119 -13.14 -11.60 22.74
N LEU A 120 -12.35 -10.91 21.91
CA LEU A 120 -12.88 -10.21 20.73
C LEU A 120 -13.62 -11.17 19.80
N ALA A 121 -13.02 -12.33 19.51
CA ALA A 121 -13.65 -13.35 18.68
C ALA A 121 -14.97 -13.87 19.28
N ALA A 122 -15.04 -14.06 20.60
CA ALA A 122 -16.27 -14.48 21.29
C ALA A 122 -17.39 -13.43 21.19
N TRP A 123 -17.04 -12.15 21.03
CA TRP A 123 -17.98 -11.06 20.78
C TRP A 123 -18.28 -10.83 19.29
N GLY A 124 -17.71 -11.63 18.38
CA GLY A 124 -17.83 -11.41 16.94
C GLY A 124 -17.07 -10.17 16.43
N VAL A 125 -16.22 -9.57 17.25
CA VAL A 125 -15.43 -8.40 16.92
C VAL A 125 -14.10 -8.82 16.31
N ARG A 126 -13.75 -8.22 15.17
CA ARG A 126 -12.57 -8.61 14.39
C ARG A 126 -11.42 -7.64 14.64
N PRO A 127 -10.18 -8.13 14.83
CA PRO A 127 -9.00 -7.28 14.80
C PRO A 127 -8.89 -6.54 13.46
N LEU A 128 -8.64 -5.24 13.52
CA LEU A 128 -8.37 -4.41 12.33
C LEU A 128 -7.08 -4.86 11.62
N PRO A 129 -6.95 -4.59 10.30
CA PRO A 129 -5.69 -4.81 9.60
C PRO A 129 -4.58 -3.98 10.25
N LEU A 130 -3.40 -4.58 10.39
CA LEU A 130 -2.23 -3.86 10.91
C LEU A 130 -1.92 -2.67 9.99
N PRO A 131 -1.73 -1.46 10.54
CA PRO A 131 -1.54 -0.25 9.74
C PRO A 131 -0.24 -0.35 8.94
N SER A 132 -0.29 0.17 7.71
CA SER A 132 0.88 0.38 6.87
C SER A 132 1.68 1.58 7.40
N PRO A 133 3.03 1.52 7.39
CA PRO A 133 3.87 2.66 7.77
C PRO A 133 3.77 3.82 6.77
N THR A 134 3.39 3.54 5.53
CA THR A 134 3.22 4.52 4.45
C THR A 134 1.85 4.39 3.80
N PRO A 135 1.30 5.48 3.23
CA PRO A 135 0.01 5.42 2.53
C PRO A 135 0.06 4.45 1.36
N GLU A 136 -0.85 3.47 1.34
CA GLU A 136 -1.00 2.53 0.23
C GLU A 136 -2.47 2.26 -0.09
N PRO A 137 -2.83 2.19 -1.39
CA PRO A 137 -4.15 1.75 -1.84
C PRO A 137 -4.58 0.44 -1.18
N GLY A 138 -5.81 0.39 -0.67
CA GLY A 138 -6.38 -0.80 -0.05
C GLY A 138 -5.82 -1.15 1.34
N LEU A 139 -4.77 -0.47 1.83
CA LEU A 139 -4.26 -0.69 3.18
C LEU A 139 -4.84 0.30 4.18
N THR A 140 -4.63 0.03 5.46
CA THR A 140 -4.99 0.95 6.54
C THR A 140 -3.82 1.86 6.88
N LEU A 141 -4.10 3.12 7.17
CA LEU A 141 -3.16 4.11 7.66
C LEU A 141 -3.62 4.57 9.05
N ARG A 142 -2.70 4.59 10.01
CA ARG A 142 -2.97 5.14 11.35
C ARG A 142 -2.38 6.54 11.44
N VAL A 143 -3.21 7.53 11.73
CA VAL A 143 -2.80 8.93 11.83
C VAL A 143 -3.25 9.47 13.19
N PRO A 144 -2.33 9.94 14.06
CA PRO A 144 -2.69 10.62 15.31
C PRO A 144 -3.56 11.85 15.07
N SER A 145 -4.43 12.21 16.03
CA SER A 145 -5.35 13.36 15.89
C SER A 145 -4.64 14.66 15.49
N GLY A 146 -3.52 14.98 16.15
CA GLY A 146 -2.75 16.21 15.92
C GLY A 146 -2.02 16.28 14.58
N GLU A 147 -1.91 15.18 13.84
CA GLU A 147 -1.27 15.16 12.52
C GLU A 147 -2.29 15.25 11.36
N LEU A 148 -3.59 15.10 11.65
CA LEU A 148 -4.63 15.02 10.61
C LEU A 148 -4.65 16.27 9.73
N ALA A 149 -4.53 17.46 10.32
CA ALA A 149 -4.56 18.72 9.58
C ALA A 149 -3.47 18.82 8.50
N GLN A 150 -2.32 18.18 8.72
CA GLN A 150 -1.22 18.14 7.74
C GLN A 150 -1.34 16.95 6.78
N VAL A 151 -1.74 15.78 7.29
CA VAL A 151 -1.75 14.53 6.51
C VAL A 151 -2.89 14.48 5.52
N LEU A 152 -4.11 14.92 5.88
CA LEU A 152 -5.28 14.80 5.00
C LEU A 152 -5.13 15.58 3.68
N PRO A 153 -4.67 16.86 3.67
CA PRO A 153 -4.41 17.58 2.43
C PRO A 153 -3.33 16.91 1.57
N ARG A 154 -2.28 16.36 2.20
CA ARG A 154 -1.23 15.63 1.48
C ARG A 154 -1.79 14.37 0.80
N LEU A 155 -2.60 13.58 1.50
CA LEU A 155 -3.23 12.37 0.94
C LEU A 155 -4.11 12.72 -0.28
N ARG A 156 -4.91 13.78 -0.17
CA ARG A 156 -5.75 14.26 -1.28
C ARG A 156 -4.92 14.70 -2.48
N ARG A 157 -3.82 15.43 -2.26
CA ARG A 157 -2.88 15.83 -3.33
C ARG A 157 -2.24 14.63 -4.01
N LEU A 158 -1.94 13.58 -3.25
CA LEU A 158 -1.43 12.30 -3.76
C LEU A 158 -2.51 11.40 -4.38
N GLY A 159 -3.76 11.87 -4.47
CA GLY A 159 -4.86 11.17 -5.12
C GLY A 159 -5.51 10.07 -4.29
N TYR A 160 -5.17 9.95 -3.00
CA TYR A 160 -5.83 9.02 -2.09
C TYR A 160 -7.22 9.49 -1.68
N ARG A 161 -8.08 8.53 -1.32
CA ARG A 161 -9.41 8.75 -0.77
C ARG A 161 -9.54 8.07 0.58
N PRO A 162 -9.19 8.77 1.68
CA PRO A 162 -9.35 8.22 3.02
C PRO A 162 -10.82 7.89 3.29
N VAL A 163 -11.10 6.69 3.79
CA VAL A 163 -12.43 6.22 4.17
C VAL A 163 -12.37 5.48 5.51
N PRO A 164 -13.50 5.34 6.24
CA PRO A 164 -13.59 4.37 7.32
C PRO A 164 -13.20 2.97 6.83
N VAL A 165 -12.53 2.19 7.66
CA VAL A 165 -12.05 0.85 7.32
C VAL A 165 -13.19 -0.06 6.87
N ARG A 166 -14.37 0.02 7.49
CA ARG A 166 -15.56 -0.76 7.04
C ARG A 166 -16.00 -0.47 5.60
N GLU A 167 -15.66 0.70 5.06
CA GLU A 167 -16.01 1.12 3.69
C GLU A 167 -14.91 0.83 2.67
N LEU A 168 -13.84 0.15 3.11
CA LEU A 168 -12.72 -0.17 2.25
C LEU A 168 -13.12 -1.28 1.26
N PRO A 169 -12.96 -1.09 -0.07
CA PRO A 169 -13.40 -2.07 -1.06
C PRO A 169 -12.67 -3.41 -0.91
N GLU A 170 -13.40 -4.52 -1.01
CA GLU A 170 -12.86 -5.88 -0.83
C GLU A 170 -12.24 -6.12 0.57
N LEU A 171 -12.63 -5.35 1.59
CA LEU A 171 -12.31 -5.67 2.97
C LEU A 171 -12.84 -7.07 3.31
N ARG A 172 -11.97 -7.94 3.81
CA ARG A 172 -12.30 -9.34 4.09
C ARG A 172 -11.51 -9.88 5.28
N PRO A 173 -11.92 -11.02 5.86
CA PRO A 173 -11.03 -11.78 6.72
C PRO A 173 -9.71 -12.10 6.03
N ALA A 174 -8.62 -12.00 6.79
CA ALA A 174 -7.31 -12.46 6.37
C ALA A 174 -7.28 -13.99 6.32
N THR A 175 -6.32 -14.49 5.55
CA THR A 175 -6.10 -15.91 5.28
C THR A 175 -4.61 -16.22 5.43
N PRO A 176 -4.21 -17.50 5.59
CA PRO A 176 -2.79 -17.88 5.64
C PRO A 176 -2.00 -17.43 4.40
N ARG A 177 -2.66 -17.30 3.24
CA ARG A 177 -2.05 -16.77 2.02
C ARG A 177 -1.55 -15.33 2.21
N ASP A 178 -2.26 -14.51 2.98
CA ASP A 178 -1.91 -13.10 3.21
C ASP A 178 -0.62 -12.97 4.04
N LEU A 179 -0.40 -13.89 4.99
CA LEU A 179 0.88 -14.01 5.69
C LEU A 179 1.99 -14.42 4.71
N GLY A 180 1.74 -15.39 3.84
CA GLY A 180 2.70 -15.81 2.81
C GLY A 180 3.12 -14.64 1.90
N LEU A 181 2.15 -13.84 1.45
CA LEU A 181 2.40 -12.62 0.66
C LEU A 181 3.20 -11.59 1.45
N HIS A 182 2.89 -11.39 2.73
CA HIS A 182 3.64 -10.48 3.60
C HIS A 182 5.10 -10.93 3.77
N LEU A 183 5.32 -12.22 4.03
CA LEU A 183 6.66 -12.78 4.19
C LEU A 183 7.46 -12.70 2.88
N TYR A 184 6.83 -12.99 1.74
CA TYR A 184 7.45 -12.80 0.44
C TYR A 184 7.90 -11.36 0.23
N ARG A 185 7.02 -10.37 0.44
CA ARG A 185 7.38 -8.94 0.34
C ARG A 185 8.55 -8.60 1.27
N ARG A 186 8.48 -9.00 2.54
CA ARG A 186 9.50 -8.65 3.54
C ARG A 186 10.86 -9.27 3.28
N LEU A 187 10.88 -10.53 2.80
CA LEU A 187 12.12 -11.29 2.64
C LEU A 187 12.72 -11.15 1.25
N VAL A 188 11.88 -10.97 0.22
CA VAL A 188 12.28 -10.89 -1.18
C VAL A 188 12.27 -9.44 -1.64
N ASP A 189 11.11 -8.78 -1.68
CA ASP A 189 10.99 -7.43 -2.24
C ASP A 189 11.79 -6.40 -1.44
N ASP A 190 11.55 -6.27 -0.12
CA ASP A 190 12.23 -5.27 0.73
C ASP A 190 13.74 -5.50 0.79
N ARG A 191 14.18 -6.76 0.67
CA ARG A 191 15.62 -7.10 0.66
C ARG A 191 16.22 -6.81 -0.71
N PHE A 192 15.50 -7.12 -1.79
CA PHE A 192 15.90 -6.78 -3.15
C PHE A 192 16.03 -5.27 -3.30
N GLU A 193 15.04 -4.51 -2.84
CA GLU A 193 15.03 -3.05 -2.89
C GLU A 193 16.23 -2.45 -2.15
N ARG A 194 16.49 -2.89 -0.92
CA ARG A 194 17.65 -2.44 -0.15
C ARG A 194 18.97 -2.85 -0.78
N ALA A 195 19.08 -4.06 -1.33
CA ALA A 195 20.31 -4.54 -1.95
C ALA A 195 20.61 -3.86 -3.29
N HIS A 196 19.59 -3.42 -4.01
CA HIS A 196 19.71 -2.82 -5.35
C HIS A 196 19.49 -1.30 -5.36
N GLY A 197 19.33 -0.67 -4.19
CA GLY A 197 19.12 0.77 -4.09
C GLY A 197 17.87 1.24 -4.84
N VAL A 198 16.80 0.45 -4.82
CA VAL A 198 15.57 0.76 -5.55
C VAL A 198 14.87 1.94 -4.85
N LEU A 199 14.76 3.06 -5.55
CA LEU A 199 14.04 4.26 -5.15
C LEU A 199 12.53 4.07 -5.46
N PRO A 200 11.66 4.08 -4.45
CA PRO A 200 10.22 3.99 -4.67
C PRO A 200 9.68 5.32 -5.19
N LEU A 201 9.12 5.33 -6.40
CA LEU A 201 8.38 6.48 -6.95
C LEU A 201 6.86 6.25 -6.81
N THR A 202 6.45 5.70 -5.66
CA THR A 202 5.09 5.16 -5.44
C THR A 202 4.29 5.99 -4.44
N GLU A 203 4.59 7.28 -4.31
CA GLU A 203 3.89 8.17 -3.38
C GLU A 203 2.44 8.46 -3.79
N ARG A 204 2.16 8.56 -5.08
CA ARG A 204 0.79 8.78 -5.59
C ARG A 204 -0.02 7.48 -5.52
N ALA A 205 -1.33 7.59 -5.32
CA ALA A 205 -2.23 6.44 -5.21
C ALA A 205 -2.22 5.53 -6.45
N ASP A 206 -2.06 6.10 -7.65
CA ASP A 206 -1.96 5.37 -8.93
C ASP A 206 -0.50 5.23 -9.42
N ALA A 207 0.51 5.59 -8.63
CA ALA A 207 1.90 5.44 -9.04
C ALA A 207 2.35 3.97 -8.96
N VAL A 208 2.93 3.49 -10.05
CA VAL A 208 3.31 2.08 -10.25
C VAL A 208 4.79 1.86 -10.53
N MET A 209 5.61 2.91 -10.58
CA MET A 209 7.03 2.79 -10.95
C MET A 209 7.96 2.87 -9.73
N ARG A 210 9.07 2.15 -9.82
CA ARG A 210 10.24 2.25 -8.95
C ARG A 210 11.48 2.34 -9.86
N VAL A 211 12.58 2.93 -9.38
CA VAL A 211 13.79 3.14 -10.18
C VAL A 211 15.02 2.67 -9.42
N ALA A 212 15.95 2.01 -10.08
CA ALA A 212 17.25 1.65 -9.50
C ALA A 212 18.39 2.18 -10.35
N THR A 213 19.48 2.61 -9.72
CA THR A 213 20.71 2.97 -10.44
C THR A 213 21.51 1.71 -10.73
N ARG A 214 21.77 1.42 -12.00
CA ARG A 214 22.49 0.22 -12.47
C ARG A 214 23.42 0.59 -13.62
N PRO A 215 24.48 -0.18 -13.87
CA PRO A 215 25.23 -0.02 -15.11
C PRO A 215 24.36 -0.44 -16.31
N ALA A 216 24.54 0.24 -17.44
CA ALA A 216 23.90 -0.11 -18.70
C ALA A 216 24.20 -1.57 -19.06
N PRO A 217 23.19 -2.37 -19.46
CA PRO A 217 23.42 -3.72 -19.92
C PRO A 217 24.39 -3.76 -21.11
N PRO A 218 25.27 -4.78 -21.22
CA PRO A 218 26.26 -4.89 -22.32
C PRO A 218 25.66 -4.94 -23.72
N ALA A 219 24.37 -5.27 -23.84
CA ALA A 219 23.64 -5.30 -25.10
C ALA A 219 23.27 -3.91 -25.65
N LEU A 220 23.44 -2.85 -24.85
CA LEU A 220 23.12 -1.49 -25.26
C LEU A 220 24.32 -0.82 -25.94
N PRO A 221 24.10 0.17 -26.84
CA PRO A 221 25.17 0.86 -27.55
C PRO A 221 25.85 1.93 -26.68
N PHE A 222 26.24 1.58 -25.45
CA PHE A 222 26.92 2.46 -24.50
C PHE A 222 28.19 1.80 -23.96
N PRO A 223 29.21 2.58 -23.56
CA PRO A 223 30.39 2.04 -22.91
C PRO A 223 30.04 1.17 -21.68
N PRO A 224 30.80 0.08 -21.42
CA PRO A 224 30.63 -0.71 -20.20
C PRO A 224 30.72 0.17 -18.94
N GLY A 225 29.78 -0.02 -18.01
CA GLY A 225 29.74 0.74 -16.75
C GLY A 225 29.03 2.10 -16.85
N THR A 226 28.50 2.47 -18.02
CA THR A 226 27.67 3.68 -18.18
C THR A 226 26.54 3.68 -17.15
N PRO A 227 26.38 4.74 -16.33
CA PRO A 227 25.29 4.81 -15.36
C PRO A 227 23.92 4.81 -16.06
N ALA A 228 22.99 4.05 -15.52
CA ALA A 228 21.66 3.88 -16.09
C ALA A 228 20.58 3.84 -14.99
N ALA A 229 19.37 4.24 -15.38
CA ALA A 229 18.17 4.13 -14.56
C ALA A 229 17.35 2.92 -15.01
N GLU A 230 17.27 1.89 -14.17
CA GLU A 230 16.45 0.71 -14.40
C GLU A 230 15.03 0.93 -13.86
N LEU A 231 14.03 0.72 -14.71
CA LEU A 231 12.61 0.84 -14.37
C LEU A 231 12.08 -0.48 -13.82
N HIS A 232 11.42 -0.40 -12.67
CA HIS A 232 10.77 -1.52 -11.98
C HIS A 232 9.30 -1.22 -11.72
N LEU A 233 8.45 -2.26 -11.70
CA LEU A 233 7.01 -2.13 -11.51
C LEU A 233 6.58 -2.55 -10.10
N HIS A 234 5.79 -1.71 -9.43
CA HIS A 234 5.06 -2.07 -8.22
C HIS A 234 3.91 -3.02 -8.58
N SER A 235 4.22 -4.31 -8.67
CA SER A 235 3.32 -5.32 -9.24
C SER A 235 1.93 -5.39 -8.58
N PRO A 236 1.78 -5.35 -7.23
CA PRO A 236 0.46 -5.32 -6.60
C PRO A 236 -0.48 -4.21 -7.10
N ARG A 237 0.05 -2.98 -7.26
CA ARG A 237 -0.74 -1.82 -7.68
C ARG A 237 -1.10 -1.89 -9.15
N LEU A 238 -0.14 -2.22 -10.01
CA LEU A 238 -0.40 -2.33 -11.45
C LEU A 238 -1.46 -3.41 -11.73
N VAL A 239 -1.36 -4.56 -11.06
CA VAL A 239 -2.33 -5.66 -11.21
C VAL A 239 -3.70 -5.25 -10.69
N GLY A 240 -3.78 -4.58 -9.53
CA GLY A 240 -5.02 -4.04 -9.01
C GLY A 240 -5.68 -3.05 -9.98
N LEU A 241 -4.92 -2.08 -10.48
CA LEU A 241 -5.40 -1.07 -11.43
C LEU A 241 -5.89 -1.72 -12.74
N ALA A 242 -5.13 -2.68 -13.28
CA ALA A 242 -5.47 -3.38 -14.50
C ALA A 242 -6.73 -4.27 -14.35
N ARG A 243 -6.94 -4.89 -13.18
CA ARG A 243 -8.17 -5.66 -12.88
C ARG A 243 -9.41 -4.79 -12.90
N ARG A 244 -9.31 -3.54 -12.44
CA ARG A 244 -10.42 -2.58 -12.48
C ARG A 244 -10.67 -2.06 -13.89
N SER A 245 -9.61 -1.66 -14.59
CA SER A 245 -9.70 -1.25 -15.99
C SER A 245 -8.32 -1.24 -16.63
N PRO A 246 -8.11 -1.94 -17.77
CA PRO A 246 -6.86 -1.89 -18.51
C PRO A 246 -6.44 -0.45 -18.88
N LEU A 247 -7.41 0.42 -19.20
CA LEU A 247 -7.16 1.83 -19.52
C LEU A 247 -6.66 2.62 -18.30
N THR A 248 -7.20 2.35 -17.11
CA THR A 248 -6.73 2.98 -15.87
C THR A 248 -5.30 2.55 -15.56
N GLY A 249 -4.99 1.25 -15.69
CA GLY A 249 -3.63 0.73 -15.55
C GLY A 249 -2.65 1.39 -16.53
N TYR A 250 -3.05 1.54 -17.80
CA TYR A 250 -2.24 2.21 -18.82
C TYR A 250 -2.00 3.69 -18.53
N ARG A 251 -3.03 4.45 -18.12
CA ARG A 251 -2.90 5.87 -17.75
C ARG A 251 -2.00 6.06 -16.52
N ALA A 252 -2.17 5.20 -15.51
CA ALA A 252 -1.33 5.17 -14.32
C ALA A 252 0.15 4.90 -14.67
N TYR A 253 0.37 3.96 -15.58
CA TYR A 253 1.70 3.66 -16.11
C TYR A 253 2.33 4.86 -16.83
N GLN A 254 1.61 5.50 -17.76
CA GLN A 254 2.08 6.68 -18.48
C GLN A 254 2.41 7.85 -17.54
N ARG A 255 1.56 8.10 -16.52
CA ARG A 255 1.84 9.13 -15.51
C ARG A 255 3.06 8.78 -14.67
N SER A 256 3.25 7.51 -14.35
CA SER A 256 4.42 7.06 -13.59
C SER A 256 5.73 7.22 -14.37
N LEU A 257 5.72 7.19 -15.71
CA LEU A 257 6.88 7.57 -16.52
C LEU A 257 7.24 9.05 -16.38
N ARG A 258 6.25 9.93 -16.20
CA ARG A 258 6.50 11.35 -15.91
C ARG A 258 7.09 11.55 -14.51
N ASP A 259 6.66 10.74 -13.54
CA ASP A 259 7.26 10.76 -12.20
C ASP A 259 8.74 10.34 -12.25
N VAL A 260 9.09 9.38 -13.10
CA VAL A 260 10.50 9.02 -13.38
C VAL A 260 11.25 10.17 -14.04
N ALA A 261 10.66 10.85 -15.02
CA ALA A 261 11.30 11.97 -15.69
C ALA A 261 11.57 13.12 -14.71
N CYS A 262 10.64 13.38 -13.79
CA CYS A 262 10.81 14.30 -12.67
C CYS A 262 11.97 13.86 -11.78
N ALA A 263 12.00 12.58 -11.38
CA ALA A 263 13.06 12.03 -10.54
C ALA A 263 14.45 12.10 -11.21
N LEU A 264 14.56 11.85 -12.52
CA LEU A 264 15.82 11.97 -13.28
C LEU A 264 16.37 13.40 -13.36
N ARG A 265 15.53 14.40 -13.08
CA ARG A 265 15.95 15.81 -12.98
C ARG A 265 16.30 16.19 -11.54
N GLU A 266 15.45 15.81 -10.61
CA GLU A 266 15.47 16.35 -9.24
C GLU A 266 16.29 15.50 -8.26
N ARG A 267 16.43 14.20 -8.49
CA ARG A 267 17.10 13.27 -7.56
C ARG A 267 18.59 13.20 -7.86
N PRO A 268 19.49 13.61 -6.94
CA PRO A 268 20.94 13.54 -7.15
C PRO A 268 21.42 12.14 -7.56
N GLU A 269 20.80 11.08 -7.03
CA GLU A 269 21.18 9.69 -7.27
C GLU A 269 20.93 9.22 -8.72
N LEU A 270 20.13 9.97 -9.47
CA LEU A 270 19.71 9.64 -10.84
C LEU A 270 20.24 10.64 -11.89
N GLN A 271 20.94 11.70 -11.48
CA GLN A 271 21.39 12.77 -12.38
C GLN A 271 22.41 12.27 -13.42
N ASP A 272 23.29 11.35 -13.02
CA ASP A 272 24.35 10.80 -13.87
C ASP A 272 23.87 9.71 -14.85
N ALA A 273 22.62 9.25 -14.72
CA ALA A 273 22.08 8.21 -15.59
C ALA A 273 22.07 8.69 -17.05
N GLN A 274 22.68 7.98 -17.98
CA GLN A 274 22.69 8.35 -19.40
C GLN A 274 21.61 7.61 -20.21
N VAL A 275 21.09 6.52 -19.64
CA VAL A 275 20.12 5.66 -20.29
C VAL A 275 19.07 5.18 -19.30
N VAL A 276 17.82 5.11 -19.76
CA VAL A 276 16.70 4.52 -19.04
C VAL A 276 16.40 3.17 -19.67
N PHE A 277 16.35 2.10 -18.87
CA PHE A 277 16.04 0.77 -19.39
C PHE A 277 15.10 -0.01 -18.48
N ALA A 278 14.46 -1.04 -19.02
CA ALA A 278 13.61 -1.96 -18.29
C ALA A 278 13.75 -3.36 -18.86
N ILE A 279 13.72 -4.37 -18.00
CA ILE A 279 13.48 -5.76 -18.41
C ILE A 279 12.03 -6.06 -18.12
N THR A 280 11.23 -6.36 -19.15
CA THR A 280 9.78 -6.46 -18.97
C THR A 280 9.12 -7.52 -19.86
N LEU A 281 7.97 -8.01 -19.41
CA LEU A 281 6.99 -8.72 -20.24
C LEU A 281 5.98 -7.75 -20.91
N PHE A 282 5.94 -6.48 -20.50
CA PHE A 282 5.05 -5.44 -21.04
C PHE A 282 5.75 -4.60 -22.12
N HIS A 283 6.23 -5.23 -23.18
CA HIS A 283 7.01 -4.57 -24.24
C HIS A 283 6.13 -3.64 -25.11
N ARG A 284 4.85 -3.96 -25.43
CA ARG A 284 4.02 -3.07 -26.28
C ARG A 284 3.76 -1.70 -25.66
N PRO A 285 3.38 -1.59 -24.37
CA PRO A 285 3.23 -0.28 -23.73
C PRO A 285 4.53 0.54 -23.73
N LEU A 286 5.68 -0.10 -23.59
CA LEU A 286 6.99 0.57 -23.64
C LEU A 286 7.35 1.03 -25.05
N GLU A 287 7.13 0.19 -26.06
CA GLU A 287 7.33 0.54 -27.47
C GLU A 287 6.44 1.73 -27.87
N GLN A 288 5.16 1.71 -27.49
CA GLN A 288 4.24 2.85 -27.66
C GLN A 288 4.70 4.10 -26.89
N SER A 289 5.43 3.92 -25.79
CA SER A 289 6.04 4.99 -25.01
C SER A 289 7.40 5.44 -25.57
N GLY A 290 7.83 4.88 -26.70
CA GLY A 290 9.02 5.29 -27.47
C GLY A 290 10.28 4.45 -27.22
N PHE A 291 10.21 3.42 -26.38
CA PHE A 291 11.40 2.61 -26.07
C PHE A 291 11.79 1.72 -27.24
N THR A 292 13.10 1.57 -27.43
CA THR A 292 13.66 0.59 -28.34
C THR A 292 13.69 -0.78 -27.66
N LEU A 293 13.12 -1.79 -28.31
CA LEU A 293 13.08 -3.16 -27.81
C LEU A 293 14.23 -3.99 -28.38
N LEU A 294 14.94 -4.69 -27.50
CA LEU A 294 15.98 -5.65 -27.84
C LEU A 294 15.63 -7.03 -27.24
N PRO A 295 15.87 -8.12 -27.98
CA PRO A 295 15.78 -9.46 -27.41
C PRO A 295 16.84 -9.64 -26.33
N LEU A 296 16.49 -10.34 -25.26
CA LEU A 296 17.46 -10.75 -24.25
C LEU A 296 18.23 -12.01 -24.71
N PRO A 297 19.48 -12.19 -24.25
CA PRO A 297 20.19 -13.46 -24.43
C PRO A 297 19.35 -14.64 -23.92
N PRO A 298 19.34 -15.81 -24.59
CA PRO A 298 18.39 -16.90 -24.31
C PRO A 298 18.38 -17.35 -22.85
N HIS A 299 19.57 -17.50 -22.24
CA HIS A 299 19.69 -17.88 -20.83
C HIS A 299 19.11 -16.83 -19.88
N GLN A 300 19.38 -15.53 -20.13
CA GLN A 300 18.81 -14.46 -19.33
C GLN A 300 17.29 -14.40 -19.49
N ALA A 301 16.78 -14.57 -20.72
CA ALA A 301 15.35 -14.60 -20.97
C ALA A 301 14.64 -15.74 -20.22
N GLN A 302 15.27 -16.91 -20.09
CA GLN A 302 14.74 -18.04 -19.31
C GLN A 302 14.69 -17.74 -17.82
N VAL A 303 15.77 -17.20 -17.25
CA VAL A 303 15.86 -16.84 -15.83
C VAL A 303 14.84 -15.76 -15.47
N TYR A 304 14.80 -14.65 -16.22
CA TYR A 304 13.82 -13.59 -16.01
C TYR A 304 12.39 -14.09 -16.25
N GLY A 305 12.17 -14.92 -17.26
CA GLY A 305 10.86 -15.53 -17.53
C GLY A 305 10.36 -16.39 -16.37
N LEU A 306 11.26 -17.14 -15.73
CA LEU A 306 10.93 -17.91 -14.52
C LEU A 306 10.57 -17.00 -13.35
N GLY A 307 11.35 -15.94 -13.11
CA GLY A 307 11.08 -14.94 -12.08
C GLY A 307 9.71 -14.27 -12.25
N PHE A 308 9.39 -13.83 -13.48
CA PHE A 308 8.08 -13.25 -13.76
C PHE A 308 6.92 -14.24 -13.57
N ARG A 309 7.09 -15.52 -13.94
CA ARG A 309 6.08 -16.56 -13.67
C ARG A 309 5.82 -16.73 -12.17
N LEU A 310 6.88 -16.73 -11.35
CA LEU A 310 6.76 -16.79 -9.90
C LEU A 310 6.01 -15.56 -9.36
N MET A 311 6.39 -14.35 -9.76
CA MET A 311 5.71 -13.11 -9.33
C MET A 311 4.22 -13.11 -9.71
N ARG A 312 3.87 -13.64 -10.88
CA ARG A 312 2.47 -13.78 -11.33
C ARG A 312 1.67 -14.74 -10.45
N LEU A 313 2.27 -15.87 -10.07
CA LEU A 313 1.66 -16.83 -9.17
C LEU A 313 1.42 -16.23 -7.78
N VAL A 314 2.41 -15.49 -7.27
CA VAL A 314 2.32 -14.80 -5.98
C VAL A 314 1.22 -13.73 -6.02
N TYR A 315 1.29 -12.80 -6.98
CA TYR A 315 0.39 -11.64 -7.03
C TYR A 315 -0.95 -11.87 -7.74
N GLY A 316 -1.20 -13.08 -8.25
CA GLY A 316 -2.51 -13.48 -8.76
C GLY A 316 -2.91 -12.80 -10.07
N THR A 317 -1.99 -12.59 -11.01
CA THR A 317 -2.35 -12.09 -12.34
C THR A 317 -3.16 -13.14 -13.09
N THR A 318 -4.49 -13.01 -13.10
CA THR A 318 -5.39 -13.94 -13.80
C THR A 318 -5.43 -13.73 -15.32
N GLY A 319 -4.87 -12.62 -15.82
CA GLY A 319 -4.72 -12.40 -17.25
C GLY A 319 -3.63 -13.30 -17.86
N ALA A 320 -3.98 -14.00 -18.95
CA ALA A 320 -2.99 -14.62 -19.82
C ALA A 320 -2.03 -13.54 -20.35
N PRO A 321 -0.71 -13.80 -20.42
CA PRO A 321 0.20 -12.80 -20.94
C PRO A 321 -0.11 -12.54 -22.41
N SER A 322 0.00 -11.29 -22.86
CA SER A 322 0.09 -11.05 -24.29
C SER A 322 1.39 -11.64 -24.85
N GLU A 323 2.47 -11.74 -24.05
CA GLU A 323 3.76 -12.31 -24.48
C GLU A 323 4.53 -13.07 -23.38
N THR A 324 5.20 -14.15 -23.76
CA THR A 324 5.85 -15.12 -22.85
C THR A 324 7.34 -14.88 -22.64
N GLN A 325 7.97 -14.04 -23.46
CA GLN A 325 9.42 -13.80 -23.44
C GLN A 325 9.73 -12.38 -22.98
N PRO A 326 10.58 -12.21 -21.95
CA PRO A 326 10.99 -10.88 -21.51
C PRO A 326 11.91 -10.23 -22.55
N ARG A 327 11.76 -8.92 -22.72
CA ARG A 327 12.60 -8.10 -23.59
C ARG A 327 13.28 -6.98 -22.81
N LEU A 328 14.43 -6.55 -23.32
CA LEU A 328 15.10 -5.34 -22.86
C LEU A 328 14.51 -4.16 -23.61
N ALA A 329 13.93 -3.21 -22.90
CA ALA A 329 13.47 -1.94 -23.44
C ALA A 329 14.44 -0.85 -22.98
N TRP A 330 14.88 0.04 -23.87
CA TRP A 330 15.78 1.13 -23.49
C TRP A 330 15.48 2.43 -24.24
N MET A 331 15.94 3.54 -23.67
CA MET A 331 15.84 4.89 -24.23
C MET A 331 16.97 5.76 -23.67
N ALA A 332 17.61 6.58 -24.50
CA ALA A 332 18.57 7.58 -24.02
C ALA A 332 17.89 8.57 -23.06
N ARG A 333 18.62 9.07 -22.06
CA ARG A 333 18.05 9.98 -21.05
C ARG A 333 17.42 11.21 -21.69
N GLU A 334 18.09 11.84 -22.65
CA GLU A 334 17.63 13.06 -23.30
C GLU A 334 16.31 12.82 -24.04
N ALA A 335 16.21 11.69 -24.76
CA ALA A 335 14.99 11.28 -25.44
C ALA A 335 13.86 10.97 -24.44
N PHE A 336 14.19 10.36 -23.30
CA PHE A 336 13.22 10.08 -22.24
C PHE A 336 12.67 11.36 -21.64
N LEU A 337 13.54 12.32 -21.31
CA LEU A 337 13.15 13.62 -20.77
C LEU A 337 12.37 14.46 -21.78
N ALA A 338 12.75 14.43 -23.07
CA ALA A 338 12.01 15.14 -24.11
C ALA A 338 10.57 14.63 -24.29
N ARG A 339 10.34 13.33 -24.03
CA ARG A 339 9.04 12.69 -24.24
C ARG A 339 8.15 12.66 -22.99
N HIS A 340 8.75 12.49 -21.81
CA HIS A 340 8.02 12.25 -20.56
C HIS A 340 8.25 13.34 -19.49
N GLY A 341 9.18 14.27 -19.72
CA GLY A 341 9.53 15.36 -18.80
C GLY A 341 8.64 16.60 -18.89
#